data_AF-L5KZI5-F1
#
_entry.id   AF-L5KZI5-F1
#
_cell.length_a   1.000
_cell.length_b   1.000
_cell.length_c   1.000
_cell.angle_alpha   90.00
_cell.angle_beta   90.00
_cell.angle_gamma   90.00
#
_symmetry.space_group_name_H-M   'P 1'
#
loop_
_entity.id
_entity.type
_entity.pdbx_description
1 polymer ?
#
loop_
_entity_poly.entity_id
_entity_poly.type
_entity_poly.pdbx_seq_one_letter_code
_entity_poly.pdbx_strand_id
1 'polypeptide(L)'
;MNLGEGAFYGPKIDVKVKDAVGRYHQCATIQLDFQLPLRFNLTYASKDGDDKKNPVIIHRAILGSVERMIAILSENYGGKW
;
A
#
# COMPACT_ATOMS: atom_id res chain seq x y z
N MET A 1 12.30 3.40 -8.66
CA MET A 1 11.81 4.10 -7.45
C MET A 1 11.40 5.49 -7.92
N ASN A 2 10.14 5.89 -7.76
CA ASN A 2 9.68 7.20 -8.23
C ASN A 2 10.06 8.25 -7.19
N LEU A 3 11.04 9.10 -7.50
CA LEU A 3 11.49 10.15 -6.57
C LEU A 3 10.32 11.11 -6.27
N GLY A 4 10.02 11.31 -4.99
CA GLY A 4 9.00 12.26 -4.53
C GLY A 4 7.55 11.74 -4.49
N GLU A 5 7.27 10.53 -4.98
CA GLU A 5 5.91 9.95 -4.92
C GLU A 5 5.64 9.13 -3.65
N GLY A 6 6.59 9.05 -2.72
CA GLY A 6 6.43 8.36 -1.44
C GLY A 6 5.31 8.96 -0.57
N ALA A 7 4.77 8.18 0.36
CA ALA A 7 3.90 8.76 1.38
C ALA A 7 4.74 9.64 2.32
N PHE A 8 4.13 10.65 2.94
CA PHE A 8 4.83 11.54 3.87
C PHE A 8 5.43 10.79 5.09
N TYR A 9 4.94 9.57 5.37
CA TYR A 9 5.35 8.73 6.50
C TYR A 9 6.32 7.60 6.15
N GLY A 10 6.65 7.44 4.86
CA GLY A 10 7.63 6.46 4.41
C GLY A 10 7.49 6.04 2.94
N PRO A 11 8.44 5.22 2.46
CA PRO A 11 8.45 4.75 1.08
C PRO A 11 7.31 3.77 0.80
N LYS A 12 6.95 3.65 -0.47
CA LYS A 12 5.95 2.68 -0.95
C LYS A 12 6.33 2.04 -2.27
N ILE A 13 5.79 0.85 -2.47
CA ILE A 13 5.78 0.12 -3.74
C ILE A 13 4.35 0.19 -4.27
N ASP A 14 4.20 0.71 -5.48
CA ASP A 14 2.91 0.82 -6.16
C ASP A 14 2.85 -0.12 -7.36
N VAL A 15 1.76 -0.89 -7.45
CA VAL A 15 1.51 -1.81 -8.57
C VAL A 15 0.55 -1.15 -9.53
N LYS A 16 1.02 -0.94 -10.76
CA LYS A 16 0.22 -0.40 -11.86
C LYS A 16 -0.26 -1.53 -12.76
N VAL A 17 -1.56 -1.56 -13.05
CA VAL A 17 -2.21 -2.50 -13.96
C VAL A 17 -2.59 -1.76 -15.23
N LYS A 18 -2.41 -2.40 -16.39
CA LYS A 18 -2.85 -1.86 -17.68
C LYS A 18 -4.26 -2.37 -17.98
N ASP A 19 -5.19 -1.47 -18.28
CA ASP A 19 -6.57 -1.82 -18.66
C ASP A 19 -6.69 -2.25 -20.14
N ALA A 20 -7.90 -2.61 -20.55
CA ALA A 20 -8.25 -3.13 -21.87
C ALA A 20 -7.90 -2.18 -23.03
N VAL A 21 -7.94 -0.87 -22.75
CA VAL A 21 -7.68 0.20 -23.72
C VAL A 21 -6.27 0.80 -23.57
N GLY A 22 -5.47 0.24 -22.67
CA GLY A 22 -4.05 0.48 -22.54
C GLY A 22 -3.63 1.55 -21.54
N ARG A 23 -4.53 2.03 -20.66
CA ARG A 23 -4.20 3.01 -19.60
C ARG A 23 -3.64 2.29 -18.38
N TYR A 24 -2.75 2.94 -17.65
CA TYR A 24 -2.15 2.40 -16.43
C TYR A 24 -2.85 2.96 -15.19
N HIS A 25 -3.33 2.07 -14.32
CA HIS A 25 -3.98 2.40 -13.06
C HIS A 25 -3.18 1.85 -11.89
N GLN A 26 -2.83 2.70 -10.93
CA GLN A 26 -2.32 2.22 -9.65
C GLN A 26 -3.45 1.51 -8.89
N CYS A 27 -3.22 0.25 -8.52
CA CYS A 27 -4.21 -0.57 -7.81
C CYS A 27 -3.64 -1.03 -6.47
N ALA A 28 -2.68 -1.96 -6.49
CA ALA A 28 -2.07 -2.46 -5.27
C ALA A 28 -1.00 -1.50 -4.75
N THR A 29 -0.78 -1.54 -3.43
CA THR A 29 0.25 -0.75 -2.77
C THR A 29 0.78 -1.49 -1.54
N ILE A 30 2.06 -1.32 -1.25
CA ILE A 30 2.73 -1.71 0.00
C ILE A 30 3.46 -0.48 0.49
N GLN A 31 3.13 0.02 1.68
CA GLN A 31 3.66 1.28 2.22
C GLN A 31 4.25 1.03 3.60
N LEU A 32 5.50 1.45 3.79
CA LEU A 32 6.16 1.41 5.09
C LEU A 32 5.83 2.69 5.86
N ASP A 33 5.40 2.56 7.11
CA ASP A 33 5.04 3.67 7.97
C ASP A 33 5.84 3.64 9.27
N PHE A 34 6.70 4.65 9.40
CA PHE A 34 7.55 4.88 10.55
C PHE A 34 6.99 5.97 11.48
N GLN A 35 5.93 6.69 11.07
CA GLN A 35 5.43 7.87 11.78
C GLN A 35 4.25 7.54 12.70
N LEU A 36 3.26 6.76 12.24
CA LEU A 36 2.11 6.39 13.07
C LEU A 36 2.52 5.61 14.34
N PRO A 37 3.48 4.67 14.31
CA PRO A 37 3.95 4.00 15.52
C PRO A 37 4.42 4.96 16.60
N LEU A 38 5.12 6.03 16.22
CA LEU A 38 5.60 7.07 17.15
C LEU A 38 4.45 7.92 17.67
N ARG A 39 3.54 8.35 16.78
CA ARG A 39 2.37 9.20 17.15
C ARG A 39 1.42 8.51 18.13
N PHE A 40 1.27 7.19 18.02
CA PHE A 40 0.44 6.39 18.93
C PHE A 40 1.24 5.76 20.08
N ASN A 41 2.53 6.07 20.21
CA ASN A 41 3.44 5.51 21.21
C ASN A 41 3.39 3.96 21.27
N LEU A 42 3.33 3.33 20.09
CA LEU A 42 3.32 1.87 19.98
C LEU A 42 4.69 1.33 20.34
N THR A 43 4.73 0.33 21.22
CA THR A 43 5.95 -0.35 21.65
C THR A 43 5.71 -1.85 21.78
N TYR A 44 6.79 -2.64 21.64
CA TYR A 44 6.77 -4.07 21.91
C TYR A 44 8.03 -4.48 22.70
N ALA A 45 7.95 -5.58 23.44
CA ALA A 45 9.08 -6.15 24.16
C ALA A 45 10.04 -6.84 23.18
N SER A 46 11.30 -6.40 23.16
CA SER A 46 12.32 -6.99 22.29
C SER A 46 12.96 -8.22 22.94
N LYS A 47 13.59 -9.08 22.12
CA LYS A 47 14.35 -10.24 22.62
C LYS A 47 15.63 -9.83 23.36
N ASP A 48 16.08 -8.59 23.17
CA ASP A 48 17.35 -8.09 23.68
C ASP A 48 17.27 -7.53 25.12
N GLY A 49 16.09 -7.52 25.76
CA GLY A 49 15.89 -7.01 27.13
C GLY A 49 14.85 -5.88 27.25
N ASP A 50 14.98 -5.05 28.30
CA ASP A 50 14.04 -4.01 28.77
C ASP A 50 13.86 -2.81 27.79
N ASP A 51 14.51 -2.88 26.63
CA ASP A 51 14.42 -1.87 25.58
C ASP A 51 13.12 -2.06 24.78
N LYS A 52 12.09 -1.30 25.17
CA LYS A 52 10.87 -1.13 24.36
C LYS A 52 11.26 -0.56 22.99
N LYS A 53 10.98 -1.32 21.92
CA LYS A 53 11.19 -0.87 20.53
C LYS A 53 9.87 -0.45 19.90
N ASN A 54 9.92 0.55 19.01
CA ASN A 54 8.76 0.92 18.19
C ASN A 54 8.64 -0.05 17.00
N PRO A 55 7.42 -0.54 16.71
CA PRO A 55 7.20 -1.34 15.51
C PRO A 55 7.23 -0.44 14.25
N VAL A 56 7.40 -1.07 13.08
CA VAL A 56 7.12 -0.46 11.78
C VAL A 56 5.76 -0.98 11.30
N ILE A 57 4.89 -0.09 10.82
CA ILE A 57 3.59 -0.49 10.25
C ILE A 57 3.75 -0.69 8.75
N ILE A 58 3.11 -1.73 8.21
CA ILE A 58 3.01 -1.97 6.77
C ILE A 58 1.55 -1.82 6.34
N HIS A 59 1.23 -0.75 5.61
CA HIS A 59 -0.07 -0.58 4.98
C HIS A 59 -0.08 -1.33 3.65
N ARG A 60 -1.13 -2.12 3.39
CA ARG A 60 -1.23 -2.86 2.13
C ARG A 60 -2.65 -2.97 1.60
N ALA A 61 -2.79 -2.85 0.29
CA ALA A 61 -3.99 -3.19 -0.46
C ALA A 61 -3.60 -3.98 -1.71
N ILE A 62 -4.31 -5.08 -2.01
CA ILE A 62 -4.08 -5.87 -3.23
C ILE A 62 -4.92 -5.32 -4.38
N LEU A 63 -6.23 -5.19 -4.17
CA LEU A 63 -7.13 -4.68 -5.21
C LEU A 63 -7.08 -3.14 -5.31
N GLY A 64 -6.50 -2.48 -4.32
CA GLY A 64 -6.74 -1.05 -4.11
C GLY A 64 -8.18 -0.84 -3.65
N SER A 65 -8.90 0.07 -4.31
CA SER A 65 -10.35 0.19 -4.15
C SER A 65 -11.05 -0.92 -4.95
N VAL A 66 -12.05 -1.53 -4.33
CA VAL A 66 -12.87 -2.58 -4.97
C VAL A 66 -13.61 -2.00 -6.17
N GLU A 67 -14.13 -0.79 -6.06
CA GLU A 67 -14.82 -0.06 -7.13
C GLU A 67 -13.93 0.14 -8.35
N ARG A 68 -12.67 0.57 -8.14
CA ARG A 68 -11.69 0.71 -9.22
C ARG A 68 -11.41 -0.64 -9.88
N MET A 69 -11.22 -1.69 -9.09
CA MET A 69 -10.96 -3.02 -9.63
C MET A 69 -12.16 -3.54 -10.44
N ILE A 70 -13.39 -3.36 -9.94
CA ILE A 70 -14.62 -3.72 -10.67
C ILE A 70 -14.70 -2.97 -12.00
N ALA A 71 -14.39 -1.67 -12.02
CA ALA A 71 -14.38 -0.88 -13.26
C ALA A 71 -13.36 -1.43 -14.28
N ILE A 72 -12.12 -1.67 -13.85
CA ILE A 72 -11.06 -2.23 -14.72
C ILE A 72 -11.47 -3.60 -15.26
N LEU A 73 -11.99 -4.48 -14.41
CA LEU A 73 -12.42 -5.81 -14.84
C LEU A 73 -13.64 -5.73 -15.78
N SER A 74 -14.59 -4.83 -15.51
CA SER A 74 -15.76 -4.63 -16.37
C SER A 74 -15.37 -4.23 -17.79
N GLU A 75 -14.38 -3.32 -17.91
CA GLU A 75 -13.81 -2.93 -19.20
C GLU A 75 -13.01 -4.08 -19.85
N ASN A 76 -12.17 -4.79 -19.08
CA ASN A 76 -11.38 -5.92 -19.59
C ASN A 76 -12.22 -7.07 -20.15
N TYR A 77 -13.35 -7.38 -19.52
CA TYR A 77 -14.20 -8.49 -19.91
C TYR A 77 -15.41 -8.08 -20.75
N GLY A 78 -15.61 -6.78 -20.98
CA GLY A 78 -16.82 -6.27 -21.66
C GLY A 78 -18.11 -6.72 -20.97
N GLY A 79 -18.09 -6.83 -19.64
CA GLY A 79 -19.22 -7.31 -18.83
C GLY A 79 -19.49 -8.82 -18.86
N LYS A 80 -18.62 -9.64 -19.45
CA LYS A 80 -18.74 -11.11 -19.49
C LYS A 80 -17.92 -11.75 -18.36
N TRP A 81 -18.57 -12.12 -17.27
CA TRP A 81 -17.93 -12.65 -16.06
C TRP A 81 -17.82 -14.17 -16.05
#